data_AF-A0A529MCX0-F1
#
_entry.id   AF-A0A529MCX0-F1
#
_cell.length_a   1.000
_cell.length_b   1.000
_cell.length_c   1.000
_cell.angle_alpha   90.00
_cell.angle_beta   90.00
_cell.angle_gamma   90.00
#
_symmetry.space_group_name_H-M   'P 1'
#
loop_
_entity.id
_entity.type
_entity.pdbx_description
1 polymer ?
#
loop_
_entity_poly.entity_id
_entity_poly.type
_entity_poly.pdbx_seq_one_letter_code
_entity_poly.pdbx_strand_id
1 'polypeptide(L)'
;PVSLNKRALEAVGDETDGSRWRGTLLSSQDKVFGTAADALTALNEDLVANWDRSGMAAPVFIDDRLAASAMARHLEYDGSLLSRLLTQPARRQRLDHALQEAASGPFGRFLPNATDYFWGIREQRVRKLALDNGHLIEPDRPHGLSIPFERPHLRQALLDGVLLPNLFLMFLVLAILPRVRAVGGLRQIGYVALFHSILLAALDENVPEERDLAAELQVRENAWGMRVIDEKISVREQLAGLPEGA
;
A
#
# COMPACT_ATOMS: atom_id res chain seq x y z
N PRO A 1 16.44 -6.24 -15.81
CA PRO A 1 15.89 -7.53 -16.28
C PRO A 1 16.25 -8.63 -15.29
N VAL A 2 15.31 -9.52 -14.99
CA VAL A 2 15.47 -10.64 -14.05
C VAL A 2 14.98 -11.94 -14.67
N SER A 3 15.55 -13.06 -14.25
CA SER A 3 15.18 -14.41 -14.69
C SER A 3 14.99 -15.32 -13.48
N LEU A 4 14.28 -16.43 -13.67
CA LEU A 4 14.06 -17.38 -12.59
C LEU A 4 15.31 -18.21 -12.30
N ASN A 5 15.57 -18.43 -11.02
CA ASN A 5 16.61 -19.35 -10.60
C ASN A 5 16.04 -20.78 -10.62
N LYS A 6 16.23 -21.46 -11.74
CA LYS A 6 15.78 -22.84 -11.95
C LYS A 6 16.22 -23.79 -10.83
N ARG A 7 17.50 -23.74 -10.43
CA ARG A 7 18.04 -24.60 -9.37
C ARG A 7 17.32 -24.38 -8.04
N ALA A 8 16.99 -23.13 -7.72
CA ALA A 8 16.23 -22.81 -6.52
C ALA A 8 14.79 -23.37 -6.61
N LEU A 9 14.11 -23.22 -7.75
CA LEU A 9 12.76 -23.78 -7.95
C LEU A 9 12.74 -25.32 -7.88
N GLU A 10 13.78 -25.96 -8.38
CA GLU A 10 13.90 -27.42 -8.35
C GLU A 10 14.14 -27.98 -6.93
N ALA A 11 14.80 -27.20 -6.06
CA ALA A 11 15.09 -27.58 -4.67
C ALA A 11 13.90 -27.41 -3.71
N VAL A 12 12.93 -26.54 -4.02
CA VAL A 12 11.74 -26.28 -3.17
C VAL A 12 10.76 -27.46 -3.13
N GLY A 13 10.91 -28.43 -4.04
CA GLY A 13 10.02 -29.59 -4.18
C GLY A 13 10.02 -30.59 -3.02
N ASP A 14 10.96 -30.50 -2.08
CA ASP A 14 11.15 -31.51 -1.04
C ASP A 14 10.59 -31.12 0.34
N GLU A 15 10.21 -29.86 0.58
CA GLU A 15 9.86 -29.37 1.93
C GLU A 15 8.37 -28.98 2.12
N THR A 16 7.56 -28.93 1.06
CA THR A 16 6.13 -28.53 1.14
C THR A 16 5.24 -29.25 0.10
N ASP A 17 3.92 -29.23 0.27
CA ASP A 17 2.90 -29.63 -0.74
C ASP A 17 2.90 -28.74 -2.01
N GLY A 18 3.95 -27.93 -2.20
CA GLY A 18 4.20 -27.07 -3.35
C GLY A 18 4.64 -27.83 -4.62
N SER A 19 4.89 -29.14 -4.52
CA SER A 19 5.24 -30.00 -5.68
C SER A 19 4.19 -29.91 -6.80
N ARG A 20 2.91 -29.74 -6.45
CA ARG A 20 1.81 -29.56 -7.42
C ARG A 20 1.92 -28.29 -8.28
N TRP A 21 2.60 -27.26 -7.79
CA TRP A 21 2.77 -25.98 -8.48
C TRP A 21 4.10 -25.86 -9.23
N ARG A 22 5.06 -26.75 -8.91
CA ARG A 22 6.41 -26.74 -9.51
C ARG A 22 6.38 -26.79 -11.03
N GLY A 23 5.50 -27.60 -11.62
CA GLY A 23 5.35 -27.69 -13.08
C GLY A 23 4.96 -26.35 -13.71
N THR A 24 4.06 -25.59 -13.07
CA THR A 24 3.63 -24.26 -13.52
C THR A 24 4.73 -23.23 -13.39
N LEU A 25 5.52 -23.25 -12.32
CA LEU A 25 6.63 -22.31 -12.16
C LEU A 25 7.77 -22.62 -13.15
N LEU A 26 8.04 -23.90 -13.42
CA LEU A 26 9.08 -24.32 -14.37
C LEU A 26 8.72 -24.04 -15.83
N SER A 27 7.43 -23.97 -16.20
CA SER A 27 7.05 -23.58 -17.57
C SER A 27 7.44 -22.13 -17.89
N SER A 28 7.65 -21.31 -16.86
CA SER A 28 8.10 -19.92 -16.96
C SER A 28 9.62 -19.75 -16.84
N GLN A 29 10.40 -20.83 -16.75
CA GLN A 29 11.86 -20.79 -16.48
C GLN A 29 12.66 -19.95 -17.49
N ASP A 30 12.22 -19.91 -18.75
CA ASP A 30 12.92 -19.25 -19.86
C ASP A 30 12.43 -17.80 -20.07
N LYS A 31 11.42 -17.36 -19.29
CA LYS A 31 10.92 -15.98 -19.33
C LYS A 31 11.95 -15.03 -18.71
N VAL A 32 12.10 -13.86 -19.34
CA VAL A 32 12.88 -12.74 -18.81
C VAL A 32 11.92 -11.59 -18.53
N PHE A 33 12.00 -11.04 -17.32
CA PHE A 33 11.11 -9.99 -16.85
C PHE A 33 11.85 -8.66 -16.71
N GLY A 34 11.14 -7.54 -16.83
CA GLY A 34 11.73 -6.21 -16.62
C GLY A 34 12.27 -6.05 -15.19
N THR A 35 11.42 -6.39 -14.22
CA THR A 35 11.69 -6.30 -12.78
C THR A 35 11.25 -7.56 -12.02
N ALA A 36 11.66 -7.67 -10.75
CA ALA A 36 11.19 -8.76 -9.86
C ALA A 36 9.67 -8.68 -9.59
N ALA A 37 9.11 -7.48 -9.51
CA ALA A 37 7.66 -7.29 -9.34
C ALA A 37 6.89 -7.84 -10.55
N ASP A 38 7.36 -7.56 -11.78
CA ASP A 38 6.73 -8.09 -13.00
C ASP A 38 6.80 -9.62 -13.06
N ALA A 39 7.94 -10.19 -12.61
CA ALA A 39 8.08 -11.64 -12.50
C ALA A 39 7.08 -12.24 -11.51
N LEU A 40 6.93 -11.64 -10.32
CA LEU A 40 6.00 -12.11 -9.30
C LEU A 40 4.55 -12.04 -9.77
N THR A 41 4.13 -10.94 -10.40
CA THR A 41 2.78 -10.79 -10.95
C THR A 41 2.48 -11.86 -12.00
N ALA A 42 3.36 -12.00 -13.01
CA ALA A 42 3.16 -12.97 -14.08
C ALA A 42 3.14 -14.42 -13.55
N LEU A 43 3.98 -14.74 -12.57
CA LEU A 43 3.99 -16.08 -11.97
C LEU A 43 2.76 -16.34 -11.11
N ASN A 44 2.26 -15.34 -10.38
CA ASN A 44 1.02 -15.49 -9.63
C ASN A 44 -0.19 -15.66 -10.57
N GLU A 45 -0.21 -14.99 -11.72
CA GLU A 45 -1.21 -15.22 -12.78
C GLU A 45 -1.17 -16.68 -13.26
N ASP A 46 0.02 -17.20 -13.60
CA ASP A 46 0.21 -18.59 -14.01
C ASP A 46 -0.30 -19.57 -12.92
N LEU A 47 0.01 -19.29 -11.64
CA LEU A 47 -0.42 -20.09 -10.51
C LEU A 47 -1.94 -20.08 -10.31
N VAL A 48 -2.57 -18.90 -10.37
CA VAL A 48 -4.03 -18.77 -10.23
C VAL A 48 -4.74 -19.46 -11.38
N ALA A 49 -4.24 -19.35 -12.61
CA ALA A 49 -4.83 -20.03 -13.77
C ALA A 49 -4.78 -21.56 -13.64
N ASN A 50 -3.73 -22.12 -13.03
CA ASN A 50 -3.70 -23.56 -12.75
C ASN A 50 -4.62 -23.93 -11.57
N TRP A 51 -4.75 -23.06 -10.56
CA TRP A 51 -5.62 -23.28 -9.41
C TRP A 51 -7.10 -23.26 -9.78
N ASP A 52 -7.55 -22.23 -10.50
CA ASP A 52 -8.93 -22.13 -10.96
C ASP A 52 -9.06 -22.45 -12.46
N ARG A 53 -9.16 -23.74 -12.76
CA ARG A 53 -9.38 -24.22 -14.13
C ARG A 53 -10.78 -23.93 -14.66
N SER A 54 -11.71 -23.51 -13.80
CA SER A 54 -13.07 -23.14 -14.23
C SER A 54 -13.13 -21.76 -14.87
N GLY A 55 -12.11 -20.91 -14.63
CA GLY A 55 -12.06 -19.53 -15.12
C GLY A 55 -13.10 -18.62 -14.47
N MET A 56 -13.67 -19.01 -13.33
CA MET A 56 -14.67 -18.23 -12.61
C MET A 56 -14.03 -17.08 -11.79
N ALA A 57 -12.78 -17.26 -11.35
CA ALA A 57 -12.00 -16.25 -10.66
C ALA A 57 -11.21 -15.39 -11.66
N ALA A 58 -11.38 -14.08 -11.59
CA ALA A 58 -10.56 -13.10 -12.30
C ALA A 58 -9.63 -12.40 -11.29
N PRO A 59 -8.42 -12.92 -11.05
CA PRO A 59 -7.50 -12.29 -10.10
C PRO A 59 -7.08 -10.90 -10.59
N VAL A 60 -6.98 -9.95 -9.67
CA VAL A 60 -6.37 -8.64 -9.93
C VAL A 60 -5.18 -8.50 -8.99
N PHE A 61 -3.98 -8.40 -9.57
CA PHE A 61 -2.75 -8.19 -8.81
C PHE A 61 -2.50 -6.70 -8.63
N ILE A 62 -2.41 -6.29 -7.37
CA ILE A 62 -2.14 -4.92 -6.96
C ILE A 62 -0.74 -4.89 -6.37
N ASP A 63 0.07 -3.94 -6.83
CA ASP A 63 1.42 -3.71 -6.34
C ASP A 63 1.61 -2.25 -5.87
N ASP A 64 2.82 -1.95 -5.40
CA ASP A 64 3.17 -0.63 -4.88
C ASP A 64 3.09 0.48 -5.95
N ARG A 65 3.18 0.13 -7.24
CA ARG A 65 3.05 1.09 -8.36
C ARG A 65 1.61 1.56 -8.50
N LEU A 66 0.64 0.68 -8.27
CA LEU A 66 -0.77 1.08 -8.23
C LEU A 66 -1.04 2.01 -7.05
N ALA A 67 -0.49 1.69 -5.86
CA ALA A 67 -0.60 2.57 -4.70
C ALA A 67 0.00 3.96 -4.98
N ALA A 68 1.20 4.00 -5.56
CA ALA A 68 1.85 5.24 -5.96
C ALA A 68 1.02 6.05 -6.98
N SER A 69 0.44 5.37 -7.96
CA SER A 69 -0.45 6.00 -8.97
C SER A 69 -1.74 6.53 -8.36
N ALA A 70 -2.38 5.78 -7.44
CA ALA A 70 -3.58 6.21 -6.75
C ALA A 70 -3.31 7.47 -5.89
N MET A 71 -2.19 7.47 -5.16
CA MET A 71 -1.77 8.66 -4.41
C MET A 71 -1.45 9.85 -5.31
N ALA A 72 -0.77 9.62 -6.45
CA ALA A 72 -0.49 10.67 -7.41
C ALA A 72 -1.77 11.36 -7.89
N ARG A 73 -2.86 10.61 -8.13
CA ARG A 73 -4.19 11.19 -8.43
C ARG A 73 -4.75 11.99 -7.26
N HIS A 74 -4.70 11.46 -6.04
CA HIS A 74 -5.13 12.22 -4.87
C HIS A 74 -4.39 13.57 -4.73
N LEU A 75 -3.08 13.59 -5.03
CA LEU A 75 -2.23 14.78 -4.98
C LEU A 75 -2.54 15.81 -6.07
N GLU A 76 -3.23 15.44 -7.15
CA GLU A 76 -3.71 16.37 -8.18
C GLU A 76 -4.81 17.30 -7.64
N TYR A 77 -5.59 16.81 -6.66
CA TYR A 77 -6.71 17.56 -6.08
C TYR A 77 -6.37 18.05 -4.68
N ASP A 78 -6.29 19.36 -4.50
CA ASP A 78 -6.02 20.03 -3.21
C ASP A 78 -7.04 19.66 -2.13
N GLY A 79 -8.29 19.40 -2.54
CA GLY A 79 -9.40 19.05 -1.65
C GLY A 79 -9.36 17.59 -1.16
N SER A 80 -8.60 16.71 -1.82
CA SER A 80 -8.58 15.30 -1.42
C SER A 80 -8.07 15.15 0.02
N LEU A 81 -8.67 14.23 0.78
CA LEU A 81 -8.29 14.03 2.18
C LEU A 81 -6.78 13.75 2.33
N LEU A 82 -6.20 12.92 1.46
CA LEU A 82 -4.76 12.65 1.43
C LEU A 82 -3.93 13.92 1.20
N SER A 83 -4.30 14.74 0.20
CA SER A 83 -3.61 16.02 -0.05
C SER A 83 -3.63 16.90 1.18
N ARG A 84 -4.81 17.06 1.81
CA ARG A 84 -4.97 17.88 3.00
C ARG A 84 -4.15 17.36 4.17
N LEU A 85 -4.17 16.05 4.43
CA LEU A 85 -3.38 15.40 5.47
C LEU A 85 -1.88 15.65 5.31
N LEU A 86 -1.35 15.58 4.09
CA LEU A 86 0.10 15.73 3.85
C LEU A 86 0.54 17.20 3.76
N THR A 87 -0.27 18.09 3.18
CA THR A 87 0.21 19.43 2.81
C THR A 87 -0.36 20.59 3.60
N GLN A 88 -1.46 20.41 4.35
CA GLN A 88 -1.94 21.44 5.26
C GLN A 88 -1.22 21.29 6.62
N PRO A 89 -0.45 22.30 7.10
CA PRO A 89 0.37 22.16 8.29
C PRO A 89 -0.37 21.67 9.54
N ALA A 90 -1.57 22.22 9.81
CA ALA A 90 -2.38 21.82 10.96
C ALA A 90 -2.91 20.38 10.84
N ARG A 91 -3.16 19.89 9.61
CA ARG A 91 -3.59 18.51 9.36
C ARG A 91 -2.43 17.54 9.52
N ARG A 92 -1.28 17.87 8.91
CA ARG A 92 -0.06 17.09 9.03
C ARG A 92 0.39 16.95 10.48
N GLN A 93 0.37 18.05 11.25
CA GLN A 93 0.72 18.03 12.66
C GLN A 93 -0.20 17.10 13.47
N ARG A 94 -1.51 17.09 13.20
CA ARG A 94 -2.45 16.14 13.84
C ARG A 94 -2.14 14.70 13.46
N LEU A 95 -1.85 14.44 12.19
CA LEU A 95 -1.47 13.11 11.73
C LEU A 95 -0.14 12.63 12.37
N ASP A 96 0.88 13.49 12.39
CA ASP A 96 2.17 13.22 13.04
C ASP A 96 1.97 12.89 14.51
N HIS A 97 1.16 13.67 15.22
CA HIS A 97 0.84 13.42 16.62
C HIS A 97 0.16 12.06 16.82
N ALA A 98 -0.86 11.75 16.02
CA ALA A 98 -1.56 10.48 16.07
C ALA A 98 -0.64 9.27 15.78
N LEU A 99 0.28 9.41 14.81
CA LEU A 99 1.30 8.41 14.51
C LEU A 99 2.25 8.17 15.69
N GLN A 100 2.70 9.24 16.35
CA GLN A 100 3.57 9.16 17.52
C GLN A 100 2.86 8.56 18.74
N GLU A 101 1.61 8.95 18.99
CA GLU A 101 0.78 8.35 20.04
C GLU A 101 0.56 6.85 19.80
N ALA A 102 0.22 6.46 18.56
CA ALA A 102 0.07 5.05 18.20
C ALA A 102 1.37 4.26 18.36
N ALA A 103 2.52 4.84 17.97
CA ALA A 103 3.84 4.21 18.08
C ALA A 103 4.30 4.05 19.54
N SER A 104 3.98 5.02 20.41
CA SER A 104 4.32 4.99 21.84
C SER A 104 3.35 4.16 22.69
N GLY A 105 2.16 3.86 22.16
CA GLY A 105 1.13 3.09 22.85
C GLY A 105 1.44 1.59 23.00
N PRO A 106 0.60 0.85 23.75
CA PRO A 106 0.81 -0.58 24.06
C PRO A 106 0.86 -1.48 22.83
N PHE A 107 0.25 -1.05 21.72
CA PHE A 107 0.22 -1.76 20.45
C PHE A 107 1.22 -1.22 19.42
N GLY A 108 2.06 -0.24 19.77
CA GLY A 108 2.97 0.42 18.83
C GLY A 108 3.94 -0.51 18.11
N ARG A 109 4.28 -1.66 18.70
CA ARG A 109 5.09 -2.72 18.06
C ARG A 109 4.43 -3.35 16.82
N PHE A 110 3.11 -3.20 16.66
CA PHE A 110 2.42 -3.61 15.44
C PHE A 110 2.52 -2.57 14.34
N LEU A 111 2.80 -1.30 14.66
CA LEU A 111 2.84 -0.22 13.68
C LEU A 111 4.12 -0.32 12.81
N PRO A 112 3.99 -0.42 11.48
CA PRO A 112 5.14 -0.43 10.58
C PRO A 112 5.64 1.01 10.31
N ASN A 113 6.25 1.64 11.32
CA ASN A 113 6.68 3.04 11.32
C ASN A 113 8.16 3.23 10.94
N ALA A 114 8.66 2.43 10.01
CA ALA A 114 10.07 2.50 9.63
C ALA A 114 10.44 3.79 8.86
N THR A 115 9.47 4.55 8.36
CA THR A 115 9.59 5.82 7.62
C THR A 115 8.45 6.75 8.03
N ASP A 116 8.63 8.07 7.92
CA ASP A 116 7.60 9.06 8.24
C ASP A 116 6.40 8.98 7.28
N TYR A 117 6.65 8.78 5.97
CA TYR A 117 5.58 8.77 4.97
C TYR A 117 5.88 7.90 3.76
N PHE A 118 7.09 8.01 3.22
CA PHE A 118 7.47 7.36 1.97
C PHE A 118 8.78 6.60 2.10
N TRP A 119 8.90 5.53 1.33
CA TRP A 119 10.19 4.94 1.01
C TRP A 119 10.75 5.58 -0.25
N GLY A 120 12.08 5.69 -0.33
CA GLY A 120 12.78 6.06 -1.55
C GLY A 120 13.24 4.83 -2.31
N ILE A 121 13.29 4.91 -3.63
CA ILE A 121 13.90 3.90 -4.48
C ILE A 121 15.16 4.48 -5.10
N ARG A 122 16.30 3.85 -4.78
CA ARG A 122 17.59 4.22 -5.35
C ARG A 122 18.42 2.97 -5.56
N GLU A 123 19.05 2.85 -6.74
CA GLU A 123 19.81 1.66 -7.14
C GLU A 123 18.98 0.37 -7.05
N GLN A 124 17.69 0.44 -7.42
CA GLN A 124 16.74 -0.68 -7.34
C GLN A 124 16.55 -1.24 -5.92
N ARG A 125 16.79 -0.41 -4.89
CA ARG A 125 16.61 -0.77 -3.48
C ARG A 125 15.76 0.26 -2.76
N VAL A 126 14.93 -0.25 -1.86
CA VAL A 126 14.10 0.52 -0.94
C VAL A 126 14.98 1.18 0.11
N ARG A 127 14.76 2.47 0.36
CA ARG A 127 15.50 3.34 1.29
C ARG A 127 14.53 4.00 2.26
N LYS A 128 14.86 3.96 3.55
CA LYS A 128 14.13 4.73 4.56
C LYS A 128 14.31 6.21 4.25
N LEU A 129 13.20 6.95 4.23
CA LEU A 129 13.22 8.41 4.20
C LEU A 129 12.69 8.96 5.53
N ALA A 130 13.21 10.12 5.91
CA ALA A 130 12.71 10.93 7.00
C ALA A 130 12.34 12.30 6.45
N LEU A 131 11.30 12.92 7.00
CA LEU A 131 10.93 14.29 6.68
C LEU A 131 11.76 15.25 7.53
N ASP A 132 12.65 15.99 6.91
CA ASP A 132 13.49 17.00 7.55
C ASP A 132 13.46 18.30 6.74
N ASN A 133 13.26 19.43 7.43
CA ASN A 133 13.25 20.77 6.80
C ASN A 133 12.42 20.86 5.50
N GLY A 134 11.23 20.24 5.49
CA GLY A 134 10.32 20.23 4.34
C GLY A 134 10.77 19.33 3.19
N HIS A 135 11.73 18.44 3.39
CA HIS A 135 12.23 17.50 2.39
C HIS A 135 12.22 16.06 2.91
N LEU A 136 11.93 15.09 2.04
CA LEU A 136 12.16 13.68 2.32
C LEU A 136 13.61 13.34 2.00
N ILE A 137 14.38 12.95 3.01
CA ILE A 137 15.82 12.67 2.90
C ILE A 137 16.18 11.26 3.36
N GLU A 138 17.28 10.70 2.83
CA GLU A 138 17.94 9.52 3.41
C GLU A 138 18.76 9.97 4.64
N PRO A 139 18.35 9.67 5.89
CA PRO A 139 18.99 10.24 7.09
C PRO A 139 20.47 9.85 7.23
N ASP A 140 20.82 8.63 6.83
CA ASP A 140 22.18 8.09 6.95
C ASP A 140 23.05 8.38 5.71
N ARG A 141 22.62 9.28 4.81
CA ARG A 141 23.32 9.55 3.54
C ARG A 141 23.27 11.05 3.16
N PRO A 142 24.33 11.82 3.45
CA PRO A 142 24.41 13.27 3.19
C PRO A 142 24.20 13.71 1.72
N HIS A 143 24.36 12.80 0.76
CA HIS A 143 24.08 13.01 -0.67
C HIS A 143 23.12 11.95 -1.22
N GLY A 144 22.18 11.50 -0.39
CA GLY A 144 21.11 10.60 -0.78
C GLY A 144 19.99 11.32 -1.53
N LEU A 145 18.86 10.63 -1.69
CA LEU A 145 17.62 11.24 -2.18
C LEU A 145 17.25 12.44 -1.30
N SER A 146 16.79 13.52 -1.96
CA SER A 146 16.18 14.68 -1.32
C SER A 146 15.04 15.15 -2.21
N ILE A 147 13.81 15.08 -1.71
CA ILE A 147 12.60 15.40 -2.47
C ILE A 147 11.78 16.42 -1.67
N PRO A 148 11.46 17.60 -2.23
CA PRO A 148 10.60 18.56 -1.55
C PRO A 148 9.26 17.94 -1.17
N PHE A 149 8.80 18.18 0.06
CA PHE A 149 7.56 17.66 0.59
C PHE A 149 6.37 18.54 0.18
N GLU A 150 6.19 18.66 -1.14
CA GLU A 150 5.16 19.45 -1.78
C GLU A 150 4.46 18.62 -2.86
N ARG A 151 3.15 18.82 -3.06
CA ARG A 151 2.34 17.95 -3.92
C ARG A 151 2.92 17.71 -5.32
N PRO A 152 3.39 18.75 -6.07
CA PRO A 152 3.91 18.51 -7.42
C PRO A 152 5.12 17.58 -7.42
N HIS A 153 6.03 17.77 -6.46
CA HIS A 153 7.26 16.99 -6.32
C HIS A 153 6.96 15.56 -5.84
N LEU A 154 6.08 15.41 -4.84
CA LEU A 154 5.64 14.10 -4.35
C LEU A 154 4.94 13.30 -5.45
N ARG A 155 4.01 13.93 -6.18
CA ARG A 155 3.29 13.33 -7.30
C ARG A 155 4.26 12.84 -8.36
N GLN A 156 5.18 13.70 -8.81
CA GLN A 156 6.13 13.34 -9.85
C GLN A 156 7.04 12.19 -9.41
N ALA A 157 7.58 12.26 -8.18
CA ALA A 157 8.45 11.21 -7.67
C ALA A 157 7.74 9.85 -7.47
N LEU A 158 6.43 9.84 -7.17
CA LEU A 158 5.61 8.63 -7.15
C LEU A 158 5.44 8.05 -8.56
N LEU A 159 5.13 8.89 -9.55
CA LEU A 159 4.95 8.46 -10.94
C LEU A 159 6.26 7.97 -11.58
N ASP A 160 7.39 8.57 -11.21
CA ASP A 160 8.72 8.16 -11.66
C ASP A 160 9.24 6.91 -10.94
N GLY A 161 8.49 6.39 -9.95
CA GLY A 161 8.89 5.23 -9.16
C GLY A 161 10.07 5.49 -8.22
N VAL A 162 10.37 6.76 -7.93
CA VAL A 162 11.42 7.20 -6.98
C VAL A 162 10.88 7.16 -5.54
N LEU A 163 9.58 7.37 -5.36
CA LEU A 163 8.89 7.23 -4.07
C LEU A 163 7.92 6.06 -4.10
N LEU A 164 7.83 5.37 -2.97
CA LEU A 164 6.75 4.43 -2.66
C LEU A 164 6.06 4.86 -1.36
N PRO A 165 4.73 4.77 -1.25
CA PRO A 165 4.07 4.97 0.03
C PRO A 165 4.55 3.98 1.10
N ASN A 166 4.53 4.41 2.35
CA ASN A 166 4.57 3.48 3.47
C ASN A 166 3.25 2.70 3.59
N LEU A 167 3.23 1.68 4.45
CA LEU A 167 2.07 0.79 4.55
C LEU A 167 0.79 1.52 5.00
N PHE A 168 0.91 2.55 5.84
CA PHE A 168 -0.24 3.36 6.26
C PHE A 168 -0.87 4.07 5.05
N LEU A 169 -0.06 4.75 4.23
CA LEU A 169 -0.54 5.46 3.05
C LEU A 169 -1.06 4.51 1.98
N MET A 170 -0.46 3.32 1.82
CA MET A 170 -0.99 2.27 0.93
C MET A 170 -2.40 1.84 1.36
N PHE A 171 -2.59 1.50 2.63
CA PHE A 171 -3.91 1.11 3.14
C PHE A 171 -4.91 2.26 3.06
N LEU A 172 -4.46 3.49 3.26
CA LEU A 172 -5.32 4.67 3.14
C LEU A 172 -5.95 4.74 1.74
N VAL A 173 -5.13 4.71 0.68
CA VAL A 173 -5.64 4.90 -0.70
C VAL A 173 -6.20 3.65 -1.36
N LEU A 174 -5.78 2.45 -0.94
CA LEU A 174 -6.21 1.19 -1.55
C LEU A 174 -7.29 0.45 -0.76
N ALA A 175 -7.47 0.74 0.53
CA ALA A 175 -8.41 0.03 1.39
C ALA A 175 -9.40 0.96 2.08
N ILE A 176 -8.91 1.94 2.84
CA ILE A 176 -9.74 2.73 3.74
C ILE A 176 -10.63 3.71 2.96
N LEU A 177 -10.04 4.59 2.15
CA LEU A 177 -10.80 5.56 1.35
C LEU A 177 -11.74 4.91 0.32
N PRO A 178 -11.32 3.88 -0.45
CA PRO A 178 -12.22 3.20 -1.40
C PRO A 178 -13.19 2.22 -0.71
N ARG A 179 -13.14 2.07 0.62
CA ARG A 179 -13.93 1.10 1.39
C ARG A 179 -13.72 -0.36 0.96
N VAL A 180 -12.52 -0.66 0.48
CA VAL A 180 -12.10 -2.02 0.12
C VAL A 180 -11.62 -2.75 1.37
N ARG A 181 -12.20 -3.92 1.63
CA ARG A 181 -11.77 -4.78 2.74
C ARG A 181 -10.47 -5.49 2.38
N ALA A 182 -9.47 -5.39 3.27
CA ALA A 182 -8.19 -6.06 3.11
C ALA A 182 -8.06 -7.20 4.13
N VAL A 183 -7.68 -8.39 3.66
CA VAL A 183 -7.42 -9.58 4.47
C VAL A 183 -5.95 -9.96 4.32
N GLY A 184 -5.30 -10.35 5.41
CA GLY A 184 -3.94 -10.85 5.36
C GLY A 184 -3.51 -11.49 6.67
N GLY A 185 -2.20 -11.61 6.87
CA GLY A 185 -1.62 -12.39 7.97
C GLY A 185 -1.89 -11.80 9.36
N LEU A 186 -1.57 -12.57 10.41
CA LEU A 186 -1.84 -12.24 11.81
C LEU A 186 -1.44 -10.82 12.24
N ARG A 187 -0.32 -10.28 11.70
CA ARG A 187 0.14 -8.91 12.01
C ARG A 187 -0.81 -7.82 11.50
N GLN A 188 -1.55 -8.08 10.43
CA GLN A 188 -2.53 -7.15 9.85
C GLN A 188 -3.65 -6.81 10.82
N ILE A 189 -4.02 -7.76 11.68
CA ILE A 189 -5.00 -7.54 12.74
C ILE A 189 -4.57 -6.40 13.66
N GLY A 190 -3.28 -6.30 13.95
CA GLY A 190 -2.73 -5.25 14.81
C GLY A 190 -2.67 -3.90 14.10
N TYR A 191 -1.99 -3.81 12.95
CA TYR A 191 -1.73 -2.51 12.33
C TYR A 191 -2.95 -1.89 11.64
N VAL A 192 -3.92 -2.67 11.13
CA VAL A 192 -5.12 -2.08 10.49
C VAL A 192 -5.98 -1.35 11.52
N ALA A 193 -6.15 -1.92 12.71
CA ALA A 193 -6.85 -1.25 13.80
C ALA A 193 -6.15 0.05 14.22
N LEU A 194 -4.81 0.06 14.21
CA LEU A 194 -4.02 1.26 14.45
C LEU A 194 -4.20 2.28 13.33
N PHE A 195 -4.18 1.88 12.06
CA PHE A 195 -4.38 2.78 10.92
C PHE A 195 -5.74 3.49 10.98
N HIS A 196 -6.82 2.76 11.32
CA HIS A 196 -8.13 3.38 11.52
C HIS A 196 -8.10 4.39 12.67
N SER A 197 -7.46 4.06 13.79
CA SER A 197 -7.39 4.94 14.96
C SER A 197 -6.55 6.20 14.67
N ILE A 198 -5.43 6.04 13.95
CA ILE A 198 -4.56 7.14 13.50
C ILE A 198 -5.33 8.07 12.57
N LEU A 199 -6.02 7.50 11.57
CA LEU A 199 -6.82 8.29 10.64
C LEU A 199 -7.93 9.03 11.38
N LEU A 200 -8.70 8.34 12.23
CA LEU A 200 -9.78 8.93 13.02
C LEU A 200 -9.30 10.14 13.82
N ALA A 201 -8.13 10.05 14.47
CA ALA A 201 -7.53 11.16 15.22
C ALA A 201 -7.07 12.34 14.33
N ALA A 202 -6.82 12.11 13.05
CA ALA A 202 -6.39 13.12 12.09
C ALA A 202 -7.54 13.84 11.36
N LEU A 203 -8.77 13.31 11.43
CA LEU A 203 -9.95 13.85 10.76
C LEU A 203 -10.47 15.16 11.42
N ASP A 204 -11.11 16.01 10.62
CA ASP A 204 -11.94 17.13 11.09
C ASP A 204 -13.39 16.71 11.20
N GLU A 205 -13.95 16.76 12.40
CA GLU A 205 -15.38 16.54 12.56
C GLU A 205 -16.22 17.73 12.07
N ASN A 206 -15.58 18.89 11.80
CA ASN A 206 -16.26 20.05 11.20
C ASN A 206 -16.47 19.91 9.69
N VAL A 207 -15.76 19.00 9.02
CA VAL A 207 -15.93 18.71 7.59
C VAL A 207 -16.92 17.55 7.46
N PRO A 208 -18.09 17.73 6.83
CA PRO A 208 -19.13 16.70 6.79
C PRO A 208 -18.65 15.33 6.30
N GLU A 209 -17.90 15.29 5.20
CA GLU A 209 -17.36 14.05 4.62
C GLU A 209 -16.39 13.32 5.56
N GLU A 210 -15.56 14.08 6.30
CA GLU A 210 -14.63 13.51 7.27
C GLU A 210 -15.35 13.04 8.53
N ARG A 211 -16.41 13.73 8.96
CA ARG A 211 -17.26 13.28 10.06
C ARG A 211 -17.99 11.99 9.72
N ASP A 212 -18.51 11.87 8.50
CA ASP A 212 -19.18 10.65 8.04
C ASP A 212 -18.18 9.49 7.96
N LEU A 213 -16.97 9.74 7.43
CA LEU A 213 -15.87 8.77 7.47
C LEU A 213 -15.48 8.39 8.91
N ALA A 214 -15.43 9.35 9.83
CA ALA A 214 -15.14 9.09 11.24
C ALA A 214 -16.18 8.15 11.87
N ALA A 215 -17.47 8.36 11.59
CA ALA A 215 -18.55 7.50 12.05
C ALA A 215 -18.42 6.07 11.48
N GLU A 216 -18.05 5.93 10.21
CA GLU A 216 -17.79 4.63 9.59
C GLU A 216 -16.59 3.90 10.25
N LEU A 217 -15.48 4.61 10.49
CA LEU A 217 -14.27 4.03 11.08
C LEU A 217 -14.46 3.58 12.54
N GLN A 218 -15.39 4.19 13.27
CA GLN A 218 -15.75 3.79 14.63
C GLN A 218 -16.46 2.43 14.67
N VAL A 219 -17.11 2.02 13.57
CA VAL A 219 -17.66 0.67 13.43
C VAL A 219 -16.50 -0.31 13.25
N ARG A 220 -16.00 -0.82 14.36
CA ARG A 220 -14.92 -1.83 14.36
C ARG A 220 -15.45 -3.13 13.79
N GLU A 221 -15.12 -3.40 12.53
CA GLU A 221 -15.24 -4.74 12.01
C GLU A 221 -14.11 -5.60 12.57
N ASN A 222 -14.49 -6.62 13.32
CA ASN A 222 -13.57 -7.57 13.92
C ASN A 222 -12.84 -8.33 12.79
N ALA A 223 -11.54 -8.59 12.97
CA ALA A 223 -10.63 -9.21 11.99
C ALA A 223 -10.99 -10.63 11.51
N TRP A 224 -12.19 -11.12 11.84
CA TRP A 224 -12.75 -12.43 11.47
C TRP A 224 -14.08 -12.31 10.72
N GLY A 225 -14.57 -11.08 10.48
CA GLY A 225 -15.74 -10.81 9.66
C GLY A 225 -15.39 -10.91 8.18
N MET A 226 -15.19 -12.12 7.68
CA MET A 226 -15.27 -12.42 6.25
C MET A 226 -16.68 -12.07 5.79
N ARG A 227 -16.92 -10.81 5.42
CA ARG A 227 -18.14 -10.40 4.74
C ARG A 227 -17.86 -10.23 3.26
N VAL A 228 -18.84 -10.67 2.48
CA VAL A 228 -18.89 -10.60 1.02
C VAL A 228 -18.51 -9.19 0.56
N ILE A 229 -17.54 -9.11 -0.35
CA ILE A 229 -17.22 -7.90 -1.13
C ILE A 229 -18.55 -7.39 -1.67
N ASP A 230 -18.86 -6.11 -1.50
CA ASP A 230 -20.11 -5.50 -1.97
C ASP A 230 -20.55 -6.12 -3.31
N GLU A 231 -21.68 -6.84 -3.30
CA GLU A 231 -22.16 -7.60 -4.46
C GLU A 231 -22.54 -6.68 -5.64
N LYS A 232 -22.62 -5.36 -5.40
CA LYS A 232 -23.08 -4.37 -6.38
C LYS A 232 -21.97 -3.66 -7.12
N ILE A 233 -20.77 -3.53 -6.54
CA ILE A 233 -19.64 -2.79 -7.12
C ILE A 233 -18.36 -3.60 -6.95
N SER A 234 -17.66 -3.87 -8.04
CA SER A 234 -16.40 -4.59 -7.97
C SER A 234 -15.30 -3.75 -7.29
N VAL A 235 -14.33 -4.40 -6.64
CA VAL A 235 -13.13 -3.73 -6.08
C VAL A 235 -12.41 -2.90 -7.15
N ARG A 236 -12.40 -3.39 -8.40
CA ARG A 236 -11.81 -2.66 -9.52
C ARG A 236 -12.52 -1.32 -9.77
N GLU A 237 -13.85 -1.31 -9.74
CA GLU A 237 -14.64 -0.08 -9.90
C GLU A 237 -14.48 0.85 -8.70
N GLN A 238 -14.42 0.33 -7.47
CA GLN A 238 -14.15 1.12 -6.27
C GLN A 238 -12.79 1.84 -6.33
N LEU A 239 -11.74 1.13 -6.78
CA LEU A 239 -10.41 1.72 -6.98
C LEU A 239 -10.35 2.67 -8.19
N ALA A 240 -11.19 2.47 -9.20
CA ALA A 240 -11.25 3.31 -10.39
C ALA A 240 -11.99 4.63 -10.16
N GLY A 241 -13.02 4.64 -9.29
CA GLY A 241 -13.87 5.79 -8.99
C GLY A 241 -13.22 6.87 -8.11
N LEU A 242 -11.98 6.68 -7.64
CA LEU A 242 -11.27 7.67 -6.84
C LEU A 242 -10.40 8.62 -7.71
N PRO A 243 -10.56 9.96 -7.57
CA PRO A 243 -11.68 10.71 -7.01
C PRO A 243 -12.55 11.35 -8.11
N GLU A 244 -13.71 10.78 -8.42
CA GLU A 244 -14.83 11.57 -8.95
C GLU A 244 -15.52 12.28 -7.77
N GLY A 245 -14.95 13.43 -7.38
CA GLY A 245 -15.40 14.25 -6.26
C GLY A 245 -14.49 14.15 -5.05
N ALA A 246 -13.62 15.15 -4.91
CA ALA A 246 -13.26 15.71 -3.61
C ALA A 246 -14.26 16.81 -3.23
#